data_AF-A0A2A2WMH5-F1
#
_entry.id   AF-A0A2A2WMH5-F1
#
_cell.length_a   1.000
_cell.length_b   1.000
_cell.length_c   1.000
_cell.angle_alpha   90.00
_cell.angle_beta   90.00
_cell.angle_gamma   90.00
#
_symmetry.space_group_name_H-M   'P 1'
#
loop_
_entity.id
_entity.type
_entity.pdbx_description
1 polymer ?
#
loop_
_entity_poly.entity_id
_entity_poly.type
_entity_poly.pdbx_seq_one_letter_code
_entity_poly.pdbx_strand_id
1 'polypeptide(L)'
;MTAVAPKPVDDLDHPPGEPTGTARPGSFVWKMMTTTDHKLLGLMYIVTCFVFFFIGGLMALLIRAELFVPGMQFLSNEQFNQLFTMHGTVMLLLYGTPIVVGFANYIMPLQIGAPDVAFPRLNALGYWLFTAGGIIMLSGFITPGGAAAFGWTMYMPLADKIHSPAVGADLWILGVGIGGIGTILGAVNFVTTIICLRAPGMTMFRMPIFTWNILVASVLILLIFPLLTAAALGVFYDRQFGGRIYDPGNGGAILWQHLFWFFGHPEVYVFALPFFGIVSEVFPVFSRKPLFGYAGLIFATLAIAALSMAVWAHHMFVTGAVLLPFFSFMTFLIAVPTGVKFFNWIGTMWRGKMTFETPMVFALGFIVTFLFGGLTGIMMAAAPIDFHISDTYFIVAHFHYTLFGTIVFATFAGVYFWFPKMTGRMLDEKLGKLHFWLMFIGFHTTFLVQHWLGNQGMARRYADYLATDNFTVLNQISTIGSFILGIAMLPFIWNVIKSWRYGEIVTVDDPWGAGNSLEWATSCPPPRHNFVTLPRIRSERPAFELHYPHMSERMRAEAHVGGRAAAQDPAAVKDVAERGTSPQRG
;
A
#
# COMPACT_ATOMS: atom_id res chain seq x y z
N MET A 1 22.71 -21.34 -48.65
CA MET A 1 23.80 -20.90 -47.76
C MET A 1 24.33 -19.57 -48.29
N THR A 2 23.94 -18.47 -47.66
CA THR A 2 24.58 -17.16 -47.78
C THR A 2 24.56 -16.59 -46.37
N ALA A 3 25.63 -16.89 -45.63
CA ALA A 3 25.82 -16.42 -44.27
C ALA A 3 26.14 -14.92 -44.31
N VAL A 4 25.15 -14.10 -43.99
CA VAL A 4 25.40 -12.70 -43.61
C VAL A 4 25.85 -12.74 -42.16
N ALA A 5 27.12 -12.42 -41.93
CA ALA A 5 27.66 -12.26 -40.59
C ALA A 5 26.81 -11.23 -39.81
N PRO A 6 26.44 -11.50 -38.54
CA PRO A 6 25.76 -10.50 -37.74
C PRO A 6 26.69 -9.30 -37.59
N LYS A 7 26.23 -8.12 -38.02
CA LYS A 7 26.88 -6.87 -37.61
C LYS A 7 26.89 -6.82 -36.08
N PRO A 8 27.97 -6.36 -35.44
CA PRO A 8 27.92 -5.99 -34.03
C PRO A 8 26.76 -5.02 -33.89
N VAL A 9 25.80 -5.33 -33.03
CA VAL A 9 24.87 -4.32 -32.54
C VAL A 9 25.76 -3.44 -31.69
N ASP A 10 26.09 -2.25 -32.20
CA ASP A 10 26.70 -1.20 -31.38
C ASP A 10 25.92 -1.15 -30.08
N ASP A 11 26.67 -1.17 -28.96
CA ASP A 11 26.14 -0.90 -27.64
C ASP A 11 25.08 0.19 -27.77
N LEU A 12 23.87 -0.08 -27.28
CA LEU A 12 22.88 0.97 -27.09
C LEU A 12 23.47 1.90 -26.04
N ASP A 13 24.31 2.84 -26.47
CA ASP A 13 24.64 4.06 -25.77
C ASP A 13 23.29 4.71 -25.50
N HIS A 14 22.72 4.41 -24.33
CA HIS A 14 21.62 5.17 -23.80
C HIS A 14 22.25 6.49 -23.37
N PRO A 15 22.09 7.59 -24.13
CA PRO A 15 22.58 8.87 -23.66
C PRO A 15 21.95 9.13 -22.29
N PRO A 16 22.72 9.56 -21.28
CA PRO A 16 22.17 9.91 -19.98
C PRO A 16 20.99 10.86 -20.19
N GLY A 17 19.88 10.61 -19.48
CA GLY A 17 18.64 11.36 -19.63
C GLY A 17 18.92 12.86 -19.68
N GLU A 18 18.34 13.54 -20.68
CA GLU A 18 18.64 14.94 -21.00
C GLU A 18 18.67 15.82 -19.74
N PRO A 19 19.66 16.71 -19.59
CA PRO A 19 19.68 17.69 -18.52
C PRO A 19 18.39 18.49 -18.51
N THR A 20 17.68 18.47 -17.38
CA THR A 20 16.49 19.29 -17.16
C THR A 20 16.88 20.77 -17.11
N GLY A 21 16.85 21.46 -18.25
CA GLY A 21 17.27 22.87 -18.30
C GLY A 21 16.88 23.68 -19.53
N THR A 22 16.41 23.05 -20.60
CA THR A 22 16.04 23.73 -21.88
C THR A 22 14.55 23.89 -22.11
N ALA A 23 13.72 23.34 -21.21
CA ALA A 23 12.27 23.37 -21.35
C ALA A 23 11.72 24.79 -21.09
N ARG A 24 10.80 25.25 -21.96
CA ARG A 24 10.11 26.53 -21.77
C ARG A 24 9.48 26.58 -20.37
N PRO A 25 9.62 27.69 -19.62
CA PRO A 25 8.93 27.85 -18.33
C PRO A 25 7.44 27.54 -18.47
N GLY A 26 6.90 26.71 -17.56
CA GLY A 26 5.50 26.28 -17.57
C GLY A 26 5.16 25.08 -18.47
N SER A 27 6.07 24.63 -19.34
CA SER A 27 5.81 23.47 -20.21
C SER A 27 5.54 22.16 -19.45
N PHE A 28 6.15 21.99 -18.28
CA PHE A 28 5.90 20.84 -17.41
C PHE A 28 4.51 20.86 -16.78
N VAL A 29 4.01 22.03 -16.36
CA VAL A 29 2.65 22.18 -15.81
C VAL A 29 1.62 21.83 -16.87
N TRP A 30 1.78 22.35 -18.10
CA TRP A 30 0.92 21.98 -19.22
C TRP A 30 0.96 20.47 -19.48
N LYS A 31 2.16 19.86 -19.51
CA LYS A 31 2.32 18.41 -19.65
C LYS A 31 1.57 17.64 -18.56
N MET A 32 1.64 18.06 -17.29
CA MET A 32 0.89 17.43 -16.20
C MET A 32 -0.63 17.55 -16.39
N MET A 33 -1.12 18.70 -16.85
CA MET A 33 -2.55 18.93 -17.07
C MET A 33 -3.12 18.09 -18.23
N THR A 34 -2.33 17.85 -19.28
CA THR A 34 -2.80 17.17 -20.49
C THR A 34 -2.25 15.75 -20.66
N THR A 35 -1.53 15.20 -19.67
CA THR A 35 -0.89 13.89 -19.82
C THR A 35 -1.90 12.76 -19.89
N THR A 36 -1.58 11.76 -20.70
CA THR A 36 -2.22 10.44 -20.69
C THR A 36 -1.22 9.33 -20.33
N ASP A 37 0.04 9.66 -20.11
CA ASP A 37 1.07 8.68 -19.78
C ASP A 37 0.87 8.17 -18.35
N HIS A 38 0.59 6.87 -18.21
CA HIS A 38 0.45 6.19 -16.92
C HIS A 38 1.67 6.38 -16.00
N LYS A 39 2.88 6.54 -16.54
CA LYS A 39 4.09 6.80 -15.73
C LYS A 39 4.01 8.17 -15.06
N LEU A 40 3.69 9.21 -15.82
CA LEU A 40 3.57 10.56 -15.27
C LEU A 40 2.39 10.66 -14.30
N LEU A 41 1.25 10.04 -14.62
CA LEU A 41 0.11 9.96 -13.68
C LEU A 41 0.48 9.20 -12.41
N GLY A 42 1.21 8.08 -12.52
CA GLY A 42 1.71 7.33 -11.37
C GLY A 42 2.59 8.19 -10.45
N LEU A 43 3.52 8.98 -11.02
CA LEU A 43 4.33 9.93 -10.26
C LEU A 43 3.48 11.04 -9.62
N MET A 44 2.50 11.57 -10.35
CA MET A 44 1.57 12.58 -9.83
C MET A 44 0.80 12.05 -8.62
N TYR A 45 0.27 10.82 -8.69
CA TYR A 45 -0.34 10.15 -7.54
C TYR A 45 0.64 10.02 -6.39
N ILE A 46 1.82 9.44 -6.60
CA ILE A 46 2.80 9.22 -5.54
C ILE A 46 3.17 10.53 -4.83
N VAL A 47 3.47 11.59 -5.58
CA VAL A 47 3.80 12.91 -5.00
C VAL A 47 2.62 13.51 -4.25
N THR A 48 1.41 13.48 -4.83
CA THR A 48 0.21 14.02 -4.19
C THR A 48 -0.13 13.27 -2.90
N CYS A 49 0.01 11.95 -2.90
CA CYS A 49 -0.14 11.11 -1.72
C CYS A 49 0.86 11.47 -0.64
N PHE A 50 2.13 11.72 -0.97
CA PHE A 50 3.11 12.18 0.02
C PHE A 50 2.78 13.56 0.59
N VAL A 51 2.21 14.47 -0.21
CA VAL A 51 1.70 15.75 0.31
C VAL A 51 0.60 15.49 1.35
N PHE A 52 -0.38 14.64 1.04
CA PHE A 52 -1.43 14.25 2.00
C PHE A 52 -0.89 13.48 3.20
N PHE A 53 0.14 12.66 3.02
CA PHE A 53 0.83 11.97 4.10
C PHE A 53 1.46 12.96 5.07
N PHE A 54 2.12 14.02 4.59
CA PHE A 54 2.67 15.05 5.48
C PHE A 54 1.58 15.86 6.17
N ILE A 55 0.48 16.19 5.47
CA ILE A 55 -0.67 16.89 6.05
C ILE A 55 -1.28 16.06 7.20
N GLY A 56 -1.62 14.79 6.95
CA GLY A 56 -2.18 13.93 7.99
C GLY A 56 -1.17 13.58 9.08
N GLY A 57 0.12 13.44 8.75
CA GLY A 57 1.18 13.21 9.72
C GLY A 57 1.33 14.38 10.69
N LEU A 58 1.25 15.61 10.19
CA LEU A 58 1.22 16.81 11.02
C LEU A 58 0.00 16.82 11.96
N MET A 59 -1.20 16.46 11.47
CA MET A 59 -2.39 16.33 12.32
C MET A 59 -2.17 15.32 13.46
N ALA A 60 -1.53 14.18 13.18
CA ALA A 60 -1.18 13.21 14.23
C ALA A 60 -0.18 13.77 15.25
N LEU A 61 0.84 14.51 14.81
CA LEU A 61 1.80 15.15 15.73
C LEU A 61 1.10 16.16 16.66
N LEU A 62 0.13 16.93 16.15
CA LEU A 62 -0.67 17.84 16.97
C LEU A 62 -1.53 17.07 17.99
N ILE A 63 -2.21 16.01 17.58
CA ILE A 63 -2.97 15.12 18.49
C ILE A 63 -2.06 14.57 19.60
N ARG A 64 -0.85 14.11 19.24
CA ARG A 64 0.09 13.53 20.19
C ARG A 64 0.74 14.56 21.11
N ALA A 65 0.96 15.77 20.62
CA ALA A 65 1.45 16.87 21.43
C ALA A 65 0.43 17.30 22.50
N GLU A 66 -0.86 17.34 22.16
CA GLU A 66 -1.94 17.61 23.13
C GLU A 66 -1.97 16.52 24.21
N LEU A 67 -1.89 15.25 23.81
CA LEU A 67 -1.92 14.12 24.75
C LEU A 67 -0.62 13.90 25.54
N PHE A 68 0.34 14.83 25.54
CA PHE A 68 1.61 14.65 26.23
C PHE A 68 1.49 14.79 27.76
N VAL A 69 0.59 15.66 28.24
CA VAL A 69 0.34 15.95 29.66
C VAL A 69 -1.17 15.97 29.89
N PRO A 70 -1.68 15.56 31.08
CA PRO A 70 -3.09 15.75 31.44
C PRO A 70 -3.55 17.21 31.35
N GLY A 71 -4.82 17.42 31.03
CA GLY A 71 -5.43 18.71 30.75
C GLY A 71 -5.46 19.03 29.26
N MET A 72 -6.13 20.14 28.90
CA MET A 72 -6.05 20.73 27.56
C MET A 72 -4.97 21.82 27.54
N GLN A 73 -4.10 21.83 26.54
CA GLN A 73 -2.96 22.75 26.44
C GLN A 73 -3.13 23.75 25.30
N PHE A 74 -3.38 23.29 24.08
CA PHE A 74 -3.44 24.19 22.92
C PHE A 74 -4.54 23.87 21.92
N LEU A 75 -5.06 22.64 21.90
CA LEU A 75 -6.27 22.31 21.16
C LEU A 75 -7.51 22.55 22.02
N SER A 76 -8.63 22.82 21.37
CA SER A 76 -9.95 22.59 21.96
C SER A 76 -10.42 21.16 21.71
N ASN A 77 -11.40 20.69 22.49
CA ASN A 77 -12.06 19.39 22.25
C ASN A 77 -12.56 19.26 20.80
N GLU A 78 -13.16 20.32 20.27
CA GLU A 78 -13.68 20.32 18.90
C GLU A 78 -12.55 20.20 17.87
N GLN A 79 -11.47 20.97 18.02
CA GLN A 79 -10.32 20.88 17.12
C GLN A 79 -9.66 19.49 17.19
N PHE A 80 -9.54 18.90 18.37
CA PHE A 80 -9.06 17.52 18.52
C PHE A 80 -9.93 16.54 17.74
N ASN A 81 -11.26 16.67 17.84
CA ASN A 81 -12.21 15.84 17.12
C ASN A 81 -12.09 15.99 15.60
N GLN A 82 -11.90 17.21 15.13
CA GLN A 82 -11.65 17.49 13.71
C GLN A 82 -10.33 16.87 13.25
N LEU A 83 -9.26 17.01 14.03
CA LEU A 83 -7.94 16.51 13.67
C LEU A 83 -7.91 14.98 13.55
N PHE A 84 -8.48 14.21 14.49
CA PHE A 84 -8.43 12.74 14.34
C PHE A 84 -9.35 12.24 13.23
N THR A 85 -10.47 12.94 12.97
CA THR A 85 -11.36 12.62 11.86
C THR A 85 -10.63 12.78 10.54
N MET A 86 -10.05 13.96 10.35
CA MET A 86 -9.33 14.32 9.13
C MET A 86 -8.03 13.54 8.97
N HIS A 87 -7.26 13.31 10.04
CA HIS A 87 -6.09 12.43 10.01
C HIS A 87 -6.46 11.03 9.51
N GLY A 88 -7.49 10.42 10.10
CA GLY A 88 -7.95 9.09 9.72
C GLY A 88 -8.38 9.05 8.25
N THR A 89 -9.22 9.98 7.81
CA THR A 89 -9.71 9.98 6.41
C THR A 89 -8.60 10.29 5.41
N VAL A 90 -7.71 11.24 5.71
CA VAL A 90 -6.57 11.58 4.84
C VAL A 90 -5.64 10.37 4.70
N MET A 91 -5.32 9.69 5.80
CA MET A 91 -4.42 8.53 5.77
C MET A 91 -5.01 7.32 5.05
N LEU A 92 -6.31 7.06 5.22
CA LEU A 92 -6.96 5.92 4.58
C LEU A 92 -7.30 6.22 3.11
N LEU A 93 -8.06 7.29 2.88
CA LEU A 93 -8.72 7.55 1.59
C LEU A 93 -7.92 8.45 0.66
N LEU A 94 -7.03 9.31 1.19
CA LEU A 94 -6.19 10.19 0.36
C LEU A 94 -4.74 9.73 0.22
N TYR A 95 -4.26 8.89 1.13
CA TYR A 95 -2.93 8.29 1.08
C TYR A 95 -3.01 6.79 0.78
N GLY A 96 -3.63 5.99 1.65
CA GLY A 96 -3.59 4.53 1.60
C GLY A 96 -4.10 3.91 0.29
N THR A 97 -5.33 4.23 -0.12
CA THR A 97 -5.86 3.74 -1.41
C THR A 97 -5.19 4.42 -2.62
N PRO A 98 -4.99 5.74 -2.66
CA PRO A 98 -4.44 6.39 -3.86
C PRO A 98 -2.95 6.13 -4.11
N ILE A 99 -2.13 5.86 -3.09
CA ILE A 99 -0.71 5.49 -3.30
C ILE A 99 -0.60 4.13 -4.02
N VAL A 100 -1.54 3.20 -3.76
CA VAL A 100 -1.66 1.94 -4.51
C VAL A 100 -1.93 2.24 -5.98
N VAL A 101 -2.88 3.14 -6.26
CA VAL A 101 -3.18 3.58 -7.63
C VAL A 101 -1.95 4.21 -8.29
N GLY A 102 -1.12 4.93 -7.54
CA GLY A 102 0.15 5.47 -8.00
C GLY A 102 1.15 4.40 -8.44
N PHE A 103 1.43 3.42 -7.58
CA PHE A 103 2.31 2.30 -7.94
C PHE A 103 1.74 1.43 -9.05
N ALA A 104 0.43 1.15 -9.03
CA ALA A 104 -0.25 0.41 -10.08
C ALA A 104 -0.10 1.12 -11.42
N ASN A 105 -0.36 2.43 -11.46
CA ASN A 105 -0.18 3.22 -12.67
C ASN A 105 1.24 3.15 -13.21
N TYR A 106 2.26 3.30 -12.36
CA TYR A 106 3.64 3.30 -12.85
C TYR A 106 4.11 1.90 -13.25
N ILE A 107 3.90 0.90 -12.38
CA ILE A 107 4.58 -0.39 -12.46
C ILE A 107 3.76 -1.47 -13.15
N MET A 108 2.43 -1.53 -12.95
CA MET A 108 1.63 -2.65 -13.47
C MET A 108 1.72 -2.77 -15.01
N PRO A 109 1.58 -1.69 -15.81
CA PRO A 109 1.74 -1.79 -17.26
C PRO A 109 3.14 -2.28 -17.68
N LEU A 110 4.20 -1.88 -16.94
CA LEU A 110 5.56 -2.38 -17.17
C LEU A 110 5.65 -3.87 -16.89
N GLN A 111 5.10 -4.32 -15.77
CA GLN A 111 5.12 -5.71 -15.34
C GLN A 111 4.40 -6.66 -16.29
N ILE A 112 3.39 -6.19 -17.01
CA ILE A 112 2.65 -7.00 -17.98
C ILE A 112 3.06 -6.77 -19.43
N GLY A 113 4.01 -5.87 -19.71
CA GLY A 113 4.43 -5.53 -21.06
C GLY A 113 3.40 -4.76 -21.88
N ALA A 114 2.47 -4.05 -21.22
CA ALA A 114 1.50 -3.19 -21.88
C ALA A 114 2.13 -1.84 -22.28
N PRO A 115 1.75 -1.25 -23.42
CA PRO A 115 2.30 0.05 -23.87
C PRO A 115 1.76 1.25 -23.07
N ASP A 116 0.55 1.13 -22.55
CA ASP A 116 -0.14 2.08 -21.66
C ASP A 116 -1.29 1.34 -20.95
N VAL A 117 -2.06 2.04 -20.11
CA VAL A 117 -3.32 1.51 -19.56
C VAL A 117 -4.45 1.49 -20.61
N ALA A 118 -5.49 0.68 -20.40
CA ALA A 118 -6.58 0.46 -21.36
C ALA A 118 -7.37 1.74 -21.70
N PHE A 119 -7.59 2.62 -20.72
CA PHE A 119 -8.29 3.88 -20.88
C PHE A 119 -7.45 5.06 -20.36
N PRO A 120 -6.46 5.56 -21.14
CA PRO A 120 -5.50 6.55 -20.67
C PRO A 120 -6.11 7.89 -20.20
N ARG A 121 -7.20 8.34 -20.85
CA ARG A 121 -7.91 9.58 -20.44
C ARG A 121 -8.77 9.38 -19.20
N LEU A 122 -9.37 8.19 -19.06
CA LEU A 122 -10.13 7.82 -17.86
C LEU A 122 -9.20 7.78 -16.65
N ASN A 123 -7.98 7.31 -16.85
CA ASN A 123 -6.93 7.32 -15.84
C ASN A 123 -6.60 8.74 -15.35
N ALA A 124 -6.43 9.68 -16.29
CA ALA A 124 -6.20 11.08 -15.96
C ALA A 124 -7.39 11.69 -15.20
N LEU A 125 -8.63 11.40 -15.64
CA LEU A 125 -9.83 11.83 -14.93
C LEU A 125 -9.88 11.29 -13.49
N GLY A 126 -9.52 10.02 -13.28
CA GLY A 126 -9.42 9.42 -11.96
C GLY A 126 -8.49 10.18 -11.01
N TYR A 127 -7.33 10.62 -11.52
CA TYR A 127 -6.39 11.43 -10.74
C TYR A 127 -6.97 12.80 -10.34
N TRP A 128 -7.62 13.48 -11.28
CA TRP A 128 -8.18 14.80 -11.02
C TRP A 128 -9.37 14.74 -10.05
N LEU A 129 -10.22 13.71 -10.14
CA LEU A 129 -11.31 13.50 -9.18
C LEU A 129 -10.76 13.20 -7.78
N PHE A 130 -9.75 12.34 -7.66
CA PHE A 130 -9.06 12.09 -6.39
C PHE A 130 -8.52 13.39 -5.77
N THR A 131 -7.79 14.18 -6.56
CA THR A 131 -7.16 15.42 -6.09
C THR A 131 -8.22 16.46 -5.69
N ALA A 132 -9.25 16.64 -6.52
CA ALA A 132 -10.36 17.56 -6.24
C ALA A 132 -11.14 17.14 -4.99
N GLY A 133 -11.44 15.84 -4.83
CA GLY A 133 -12.12 15.31 -3.65
C GLY A 133 -11.32 15.56 -2.37
N GLY A 134 -9.99 15.37 -2.41
CA GLY A 134 -9.11 15.65 -1.29
C GLY A 134 -9.06 17.13 -0.91
N ILE A 135 -9.01 18.03 -1.91
CA ILE A 135 -9.05 19.48 -1.69
C ILE A 135 -10.39 19.91 -1.08
N ILE A 136 -11.51 19.42 -1.61
CA ILE A 136 -12.85 19.71 -1.09
C ILE A 136 -12.96 19.28 0.37
N MET A 137 -12.52 18.06 0.70
CA MET A 137 -12.54 17.57 2.07
C MET A 137 -11.70 18.44 3.01
N LEU A 138 -10.45 18.77 2.64
CA LEU A 138 -9.57 19.62 3.46
C LEU A 138 -10.05 21.07 3.58
N SER A 139 -10.83 21.57 2.63
CA SER A 139 -11.41 22.91 2.70
C SER A 139 -12.37 23.10 3.89
N GLY A 140 -12.81 22.00 4.53
CA GLY A 140 -13.52 22.04 5.81
C GLY A 140 -12.81 22.87 6.89
N PHE A 141 -11.48 22.80 6.97
CA PHE A 141 -10.68 23.60 7.93
C PHE A 141 -10.76 25.12 7.69
N ILE A 142 -11.17 25.56 6.50
CA ILE A 142 -11.31 26.98 6.15
C ILE A 142 -12.72 27.48 6.55
N THR A 143 -13.67 26.58 6.81
CA THR A 143 -15.02 26.97 7.20
C THR A 143 -15.08 27.44 8.66
N PRO A 144 -16.01 28.34 9.03
CA PRO A 144 -16.10 28.86 10.40
C PRO A 144 -16.32 27.79 11.48
N GLY A 145 -17.04 26.71 11.13
CA GLY A 145 -17.28 25.57 12.02
C GLY A 145 -16.23 24.46 11.91
N GLY A 146 -15.15 24.69 11.16
CA GLY A 146 -14.08 23.74 10.96
C GLY A 146 -14.47 22.48 10.18
N ALA A 147 -13.58 21.49 10.20
CA ALA A 147 -13.73 20.24 9.45
C ALA A 147 -14.72 19.27 10.12
N ALA A 148 -14.92 18.08 9.53
CA ALA A 148 -15.74 17.03 10.13
C ALA A 148 -15.17 16.56 11.49
N ALA A 149 -16.01 16.39 12.50
CA ALA A 149 -15.62 16.09 13.88
C ALA A 149 -16.20 14.76 14.44
N PHE A 150 -16.82 13.93 13.60
CA PHE A 150 -17.56 12.73 14.02
C PHE A 150 -16.74 11.42 13.93
N GLY A 151 -15.46 11.50 13.57
CA GLY A 151 -14.57 10.37 13.28
C GLY A 151 -14.70 9.84 11.84
N TRP A 152 -13.65 9.23 11.31
CA TRP A 152 -13.66 8.75 9.91
C TRP A 152 -14.73 7.67 9.62
N THR A 153 -15.34 7.09 10.66
CA THR A 153 -16.42 6.11 10.57
C THR A 153 -17.81 6.71 10.30
N MET A 154 -17.96 8.03 10.45
CA MET A 154 -19.21 8.77 10.19
C MET A 154 -20.46 8.13 10.80
N TYR A 155 -20.39 7.71 12.06
CA TYR A 155 -21.52 7.02 12.67
C TYR A 155 -22.75 7.92 12.83
N MET A 156 -23.92 7.35 12.53
CA MET A 156 -25.21 7.97 12.76
C MET A 156 -25.72 7.60 14.17
N PRO A 157 -26.34 8.54 14.92
CA PRO A 157 -26.80 9.87 14.48
C PRO A 157 -25.75 10.99 14.57
N LEU A 158 -24.53 10.75 15.06
CA LEU A 158 -23.54 11.81 15.31
C LEU A 158 -23.22 12.65 14.05
N ALA A 159 -23.22 12.03 12.87
CA ALA A 159 -22.96 12.72 11.60
C ALA A 159 -24.20 13.37 10.94
N ASP A 160 -25.37 13.36 11.58
CA ASP A 160 -26.57 14.02 11.06
C ASP A 160 -26.47 15.56 11.14
N LYS A 161 -27.46 16.26 10.58
CA LYS A 161 -27.49 17.72 10.54
C LYS A 161 -27.74 18.35 11.92
N ILE A 162 -28.34 17.61 12.86
CA ILE A 162 -28.68 18.08 14.21
C ILE A 162 -27.42 18.07 15.09
N HIS A 163 -26.66 16.97 15.06
CA HIS A 163 -25.48 16.74 15.89
C HIS A 163 -24.19 17.32 15.27
N SER A 164 -24.06 17.28 13.95
CA SER A 164 -22.91 17.84 13.20
C SER A 164 -23.37 18.86 12.15
N PRO A 165 -23.88 20.04 12.54
CA PRO A 165 -24.50 21.00 11.62
C PRO A 165 -23.52 21.70 10.67
N ALA A 166 -22.22 21.67 10.99
CA ALA A 166 -21.18 22.41 10.28
C ALA A 166 -21.06 21.99 8.81
N VAL A 167 -20.72 22.96 7.95
CA VAL A 167 -20.51 22.73 6.51
C VAL A 167 -19.31 21.80 6.24
N GLY A 168 -18.33 21.76 7.15
CA GLY A 168 -17.19 20.84 7.04
C GLY A 168 -17.59 19.36 6.95
N ALA A 169 -18.69 18.96 7.60
CA ALA A 169 -19.24 17.61 7.48
C ALA A 169 -19.77 17.32 6.06
N ASP A 170 -20.44 18.29 5.44
CA ASP A 170 -20.96 18.18 4.08
C ASP A 170 -19.82 18.11 3.05
N LEU A 171 -18.79 18.94 3.22
CA LEU A 171 -17.59 18.94 2.39
C LEU A 171 -16.81 17.62 2.50
N TRP A 172 -16.74 17.04 3.70
CA TRP A 172 -16.15 15.73 3.91
C TRP A 172 -16.90 14.65 3.11
N ILE A 173 -18.24 14.61 3.19
CA ILE A 173 -19.05 13.60 2.48
C ILE A 173 -18.86 13.72 0.96
N LEU A 174 -18.93 14.94 0.42
CA LEU A 174 -18.76 15.19 -1.01
C LEU A 174 -17.33 14.89 -1.48
N GLY A 175 -16.32 15.28 -0.70
CA GLY A 175 -14.92 15.02 -1.01
C GLY A 175 -14.60 13.53 -1.08
N VAL A 176 -15.09 12.75 -0.10
CA VAL A 176 -14.98 11.28 -0.09
C VAL A 176 -15.70 10.67 -1.29
N GLY A 177 -16.92 11.12 -1.61
CA GLY A 177 -17.67 10.63 -2.76
C GLY A 177 -16.96 10.88 -4.11
N ILE A 178 -16.47 12.10 -4.34
CA ILE A 178 -15.75 12.45 -5.57
C ILE A 178 -14.45 11.65 -5.70
N GLY A 179 -13.68 11.53 -4.61
CA GLY A 179 -12.48 10.70 -4.59
C GLY A 179 -12.79 9.21 -4.84
N GLY A 180 -13.88 8.71 -4.27
CA GLY A 180 -14.36 7.34 -4.46
C GLY A 180 -14.70 7.02 -5.91
N ILE A 181 -15.36 7.95 -6.62
CA ILE A 181 -15.61 7.82 -8.07
C ILE A 181 -14.28 7.71 -8.83
N GLY A 182 -13.29 8.56 -8.51
CA GLY A 182 -11.96 8.48 -9.11
C GLY A 182 -11.31 7.09 -8.94
N THR A 183 -11.41 6.51 -7.74
CA THR A 183 -10.91 5.17 -7.43
C THR A 183 -11.63 4.07 -8.21
N ILE A 184 -12.97 4.14 -8.36
CA ILE A 184 -13.75 3.19 -9.17
C ILE A 184 -13.28 3.20 -10.63
N LEU A 185 -13.10 4.39 -11.22
CA LEU A 185 -12.66 4.51 -12.61
C LEU A 185 -11.24 3.95 -12.81
N GLY A 186 -10.35 4.15 -11.83
CA GLY A 186 -9.03 3.53 -11.80
C GLY A 186 -9.10 2.00 -11.78
N ALA A 187 -9.97 1.43 -10.94
CA ALA A 187 -10.14 -0.02 -10.85
C ALA A 187 -10.67 -0.65 -12.13
N VAL A 188 -11.67 -0.04 -12.79
CA VAL A 188 -12.13 -0.49 -14.12
C VAL A 188 -10.96 -0.53 -15.10
N ASN A 189 -10.17 0.54 -15.13
CA ASN A 189 -9.04 0.65 -16.04
C ASN A 189 -7.97 -0.41 -15.77
N PHE A 190 -7.61 -0.65 -14.51
CA PHE A 190 -6.61 -1.67 -14.15
C PHE A 190 -7.10 -3.09 -14.44
N VAL A 191 -8.36 -3.43 -14.14
CA VAL A 191 -8.92 -4.74 -14.49
C VAL A 191 -8.87 -4.95 -16.00
N THR A 192 -9.35 -4.00 -16.80
CA THR A 192 -9.32 -4.13 -18.27
C THR A 192 -7.89 -4.22 -18.81
N THR A 193 -6.97 -3.41 -18.27
CA THR A 193 -5.56 -3.44 -18.67
C THR A 193 -4.93 -4.80 -18.39
N ILE A 194 -5.09 -5.31 -17.16
CA ILE A 194 -4.53 -6.60 -16.76
C ILE A 194 -5.15 -7.72 -17.56
N ILE A 195 -6.46 -7.73 -17.80
CA ILE A 195 -7.13 -8.83 -18.50
C ILE A 195 -6.83 -8.86 -20.00
N CYS A 196 -6.75 -7.70 -20.65
CA CYS A 196 -6.77 -7.60 -22.11
C CYS A 196 -5.44 -7.20 -22.76
N LEU A 197 -4.51 -6.56 -22.02
CA LEU A 197 -3.32 -5.92 -22.63
C LEU A 197 -1.97 -6.55 -22.22
N ARG A 198 -1.97 -7.77 -21.69
CA ARG A 198 -0.72 -8.48 -21.35
C ARG A 198 0.08 -8.84 -22.59
N ALA A 199 1.41 -8.83 -22.44
CA ALA A 199 2.34 -9.24 -23.46
C ALA A 199 2.11 -10.70 -23.91
N PRO A 200 2.34 -11.02 -25.20
CA PRO A 200 2.24 -12.37 -25.71
C PRO A 200 3.11 -13.36 -24.92
N GLY A 201 2.54 -14.48 -24.50
CA GLY A 201 3.22 -15.50 -23.68
C GLY A 201 3.05 -15.32 -22.16
N MET A 202 2.52 -14.18 -21.70
CA MET A 202 2.13 -13.96 -20.31
C MET A 202 0.71 -14.48 -20.05
N THR A 203 0.63 -15.70 -19.51
CA THR A 203 -0.62 -16.24 -18.97
C THR A 203 -0.93 -15.63 -17.61
N MET A 204 -2.15 -15.84 -17.09
CA MET A 204 -2.52 -15.42 -15.74
C MET A 204 -1.50 -15.92 -14.69
N PHE A 205 -1.09 -17.18 -14.79
CA PHE A 205 -0.12 -17.79 -13.88
C PHE A 205 1.34 -17.52 -14.22
N ARG A 206 1.65 -16.47 -15.00
CA ARG A 206 3.01 -15.95 -15.20
C ARG A 206 3.13 -14.45 -14.87
N MET A 207 2.06 -13.83 -14.37
CA MET A 207 2.10 -12.43 -13.97
C MET A 207 2.81 -12.25 -12.62
N PRO A 208 3.50 -11.13 -12.39
CA PRO A 208 4.06 -10.83 -11.08
C PRO A 208 3.00 -10.74 -9.98
N ILE A 209 3.37 -11.02 -8.72
CA ILE A 209 2.42 -11.04 -7.60
C ILE A 209 1.88 -9.64 -7.31
N PHE A 210 2.70 -8.60 -7.52
CA PHE A 210 2.20 -7.23 -7.44
C PHE A 210 1.01 -7.00 -8.37
N THR A 211 1.13 -7.38 -9.65
CA THR A 211 0.04 -7.25 -10.62
C THR A 211 -1.19 -8.10 -10.25
N TRP A 212 -1.01 -9.32 -9.76
CA TRP A 212 -2.14 -10.12 -9.23
C TRP A 212 -2.87 -9.43 -8.09
N ASN A 213 -2.13 -8.81 -7.17
CA ASN A 213 -2.73 -8.11 -6.05
C ASN A 213 -3.41 -6.81 -6.49
N ILE A 214 -2.89 -6.10 -7.50
CA ILE A 214 -3.60 -4.97 -8.14
C ILE A 214 -4.92 -5.44 -8.76
N LEU A 215 -4.92 -6.58 -9.48
CA LEU A 215 -6.14 -7.12 -10.08
C LEU A 215 -7.20 -7.40 -9.00
N VAL A 216 -6.81 -8.11 -7.93
CA VAL A 216 -7.74 -8.48 -6.86
C VAL A 216 -8.22 -7.26 -6.07
N ALA A 217 -7.32 -6.32 -5.74
CA ALA A 217 -7.70 -5.06 -5.11
C ALA A 217 -8.66 -4.25 -6.00
N SER A 218 -8.44 -4.22 -7.31
CA SER A 218 -9.34 -3.54 -8.25
C SER A 218 -10.72 -4.19 -8.30
N VAL A 219 -10.79 -5.53 -8.26
CA VAL A 219 -12.08 -6.24 -8.14
C VAL A 219 -12.80 -5.88 -6.84
N LEU A 220 -12.10 -5.86 -5.71
CA LEU A 220 -12.68 -5.45 -4.43
C LEU A 220 -13.18 -4.00 -4.48
N ILE A 221 -12.43 -3.06 -5.07
CA ILE A 221 -12.86 -1.67 -5.26
C ILE A 221 -14.22 -1.61 -5.95
N LEU A 222 -14.38 -2.35 -7.06
CA LEU A 222 -15.61 -2.36 -7.85
C LEU A 222 -16.81 -2.92 -7.07
N LEU A 223 -16.57 -3.81 -6.09
CA LEU A 223 -17.62 -4.38 -5.25
C LEU A 223 -18.03 -3.45 -4.10
N ILE A 224 -17.10 -2.66 -3.55
CA ILE A 224 -17.32 -1.96 -2.27
C ILE A 224 -17.46 -0.44 -2.38
N PHE A 225 -16.74 0.22 -3.30
CA PHE A 225 -16.79 1.70 -3.40
C PHE A 225 -18.14 2.24 -3.90
N PRO A 226 -18.86 1.56 -4.83
CA PRO A 226 -20.21 1.98 -5.18
C PRO A 226 -21.17 1.97 -3.98
N LEU A 227 -21.02 0.98 -3.08
CA LEU A 227 -21.83 0.90 -1.86
C LEU A 227 -21.55 2.09 -0.92
N LEU A 228 -20.27 2.39 -0.65
CA LEU A 228 -19.92 3.56 0.16
C LEU A 228 -20.47 4.84 -0.45
N THR A 229 -20.31 5.00 -1.76
CA THR A 229 -20.77 6.21 -2.47
C THR A 229 -22.28 6.38 -2.30
N ALA A 230 -23.05 5.30 -2.49
CA ALA A 230 -24.50 5.32 -2.29
C ALA A 230 -24.88 5.62 -0.83
N ALA A 231 -24.21 4.97 0.13
CA ALA A 231 -24.49 5.18 1.56
C ALA A 231 -24.18 6.62 2.00
N ALA A 232 -23.02 7.14 1.62
CA ALA A 232 -22.59 8.50 1.94
C ALA A 232 -23.49 9.57 1.29
N LEU A 233 -23.92 9.35 0.04
CA LEU A 233 -24.93 10.20 -0.60
C LEU A 233 -26.29 10.12 0.11
N GLY A 234 -26.66 8.96 0.68
CA GLY A 234 -27.82 8.84 1.54
C GLY A 234 -27.71 9.69 2.80
N VAL A 235 -26.54 9.73 3.44
CA VAL A 235 -26.30 10.63 4.60
C VAL A 235 -26.36 12.10 4.17
N PHE A 236 -25.79 12.44 3.01
CA PHE A 236 -25.93 13.79 2.45
C PHE A 236 -27.40 14.15 2.18
N TYR A 237 -28.18 13.19 1.68
CA TYR A 237 -29.61 13.36 1.43
C TYR A 237 -30.40 13.62 2.72
N ASP A 238 -30.15 12.82 3.76
CA ASP A 238 -30.74 13.02 5.09
C ASP A 238 -30.38 14.40 5.64
N ARG A 239 -29.13 14.83 5.48
CA ARG A 239 -28.65 16.13 6.00
C ARG A 239 -29.20 17.35 5.27
N GLN A 240 -29.33 17.30 3.94
CA GLN A 240 -29.64 18.48 3.11
C GLN A 240 -31.10 18.56 2.67
N PHE A 241 -31.75 17.42 2.48
CA PHE A 241 -33.09 17.34 1.93
C PHE A 241 -34.12 16.77 2.93
N GLY A 242 -33.71 16.54 4.18
CA GLY A 242 -34.61 16.04 5.23
C GLY A 242 -35.01 14.58 5.03
N GLY A 243 -34.18 13.79 4.34
CA GLY A 243 -34.30 12.34 4.32
C GLY A 243 -34.24 11.74 5.73
N ARG A 244 -34.79 10.53 5.89
CA ARG A 244 -34.82 9.80 7.17
C ARG A 244 -34.32 8.36 7.01
N ILE A 245 -33.37 8.15 6.11
CA ILE A 245 -32.82 6.82 5.79
C ILE A 245 -32.08 6.27 7.01
N TYR A 246 -31.24 7.10 7.64
CA TYR A 246 -30.37 6.72 8.74
C TYR A 246 -30.86 7.23 10.11
N ASP A 247 -32.13 7.62 10.19
CA ASP A 247 -32.79 7.98 11.45
C ASP A 247 -32.74 6.80 12.45
N PRO A 248 -32.29 7.00 13.70
CA PRO A 248 -32.23 5.94 14.70
C PRO A 248 -33.57 5.24 14.95
N GLY A 249 -34.70 5.95 14.84
CA GLY A 249 -36.04 5.39 14.98
C GLY A 249 -36.42 4.39 13.89
N ASN A 250 -35.73 4.43 12.74
CA ASN A 250 -35.90 3.48 11.63
C ASN A 250 -34.84 2.35 11.65
N GLY A 251 -34.03 2.24 12.71
CA GLY A 251 -32.88 1.34 12.75
C GLY A 251 -31.66 1.85 11.96
N GLY A 252 -31.70 3.12 11.56
CA GLY A 252 -30.72 3.72 10.66
C GLY A 252 -29.28 3.75 11.17
N ALA A 253 -29.09 3.83 12.49
CA ALA A 253 -27.76 3.80 13.11
C ALA A 253 -27.02 2.47 12.85
N ILE A 254 -27.71 1.34 13.00
CA ILE A 254 -27.14 0.00 12.73
C ILE A 254 -27.05 -0.25 11.23
N LEU A 255 -28.04 0.22 10.45
CA LEU A 255 -27.98 0.16 8.98
C LEU A 255 -26.71 0.84 8.44
N TRP A 256 -26.38 2.05 8.92
CA TRP A 256 -25.15 2.74 8.55
C TRP A 256 -23.92 1.89 8.87
N GLN A 257 -23.83 1.33 10.07
CA GLN A 257 -22.67 0.52 10.46
C GLN A 257 -22.49 -0.70 9.56
N HIS A 258 -23.55 -1.41 9.21
CA HIS A 258 -23.45 -2.53 8.26
C HIS A 258 -22.95 -2.08 6.89
N LEU A 259 -23.51 -1.02 6.32
CA LEU A 259 -23.10 -0.52 5.00
C LEU A 259 -21.66 0.01 5.00
N PHE A 260 -21.33 0.80 6.02
CA PHE A 260 -19.99 1.37 6.19
C PHE A 260 -18.95 0.28 6.38
N TRP A 261 -19.18 -0.71 7.23
CA TRP A 261 -18.18 -1.76 7.47
C TRP A 261 -18.11 -2.78 6.33
N PHE A 262 -19.22 -3.06 5.63
CA PHE A 262 -19.19 -3.87 4.41
C PHE A 262 -18.29 -3.24 3.35
N PHE A 263 -18.18 -1.90 3.34
CA PHE A 263 -17.12 -1.21 2.62
C PHE A 263 -15.76 -1.29 3.34
N GLY A 264 -15.71 -0.82 4.58
CA GLY A 264 -14.46 -0.47 5.26
C GLY A 264 -13.58 -1.67 5.54
N HIS A 265 -14.15 -2.84 5.81
CA HIS A 265 -13.33 -4.03 6.04
C HIS A 265 -12.67 -4.55 4.75
N PRO A 266 -13.39 -4.83 3.64
CA PRO A 266 -12.72 -5.11 2.37
C PRO A 266 -11.77 -4.00 1.89
N GLU A 267 -12.06 -2.74 2.20
CA GLU A 267 -11.16 -1.62 1.88
C GLU A 267 -9.78 -1.81 2.49
N VAL A 268 -9.67 -2.32 3.73
CA VAL A 268 -8.35 -2.55 4.32
C VAL A 268 -7.51 -3.53 3.52
N TYR A 269 -8.14 -4.44 2.77
CA TYR A 269 -7.46 -5.34 1.85
C TYR A 269 -7.22 -4.76 0.47
N VAL A 270 -8.03 -3.79 0.02
CA VAL A 270 -7.75 -3.01 -1.20
C VAL A 270 -6.38 -2.36 -1.12
N PHE A 271 -6.01 -1.78 0.01
CA PHE A 271 -4.66 -1.24 0.15
C PHE A 271 -3.65 -2.29 0.65
N ALA A 272 -3.99 -3.25 1.52
CA ALA A 272 -2.99 -4.20 2.03
C ALA A 272 -2.43 -5.15 0.96
N LEU A 273 -3.26 -5.69 0.09
CA LEU A 273 -2.85 -6.68 -0.91
C LEU A 273 -1.78 -6.13 -1.87
N PRO A 274 -1.92 -4.95 -2.49
CA PRO A 274 -0.87 -4.34 -3.31
C PRO A 274 0.48 -4.23 -2.62
N PHE A 275 0.52 -3.86 -1.34
CA PHE A 275 1.76 -3.78 -0.57
C PHE A 275 2.38 -5.14 -0.28
N PHE A 276 1.55 -6.17 -0.03
CA PHE A 276 2.02 -7.55 -0.04
C PHE A 276 2.63 -7.92 -1.40
N GLY A 277 2.11 -7.32 -2.47
CA GLY A 277 2.67 -7.41 -3.81
C GLY A 277 4.05 -6.79 -3.90
N ILE A 278 4.22 -5.54 -3.45
CA ILE A 278 5.51 -4.83 -3.46
C ILE A 278 6.58 -5.65 -2.75
N VAL A 279 6.33 -6.10 -1.52
CA VAL A 279 7.33 -6.88 -0.77
C VAL A 279 7.60 -8.25 -1.42
N SER A 280 6.60 -8.84 -2.09
CA SER A 280 6.78 -10.07 -2.87
C SER A 280 7.62 -9.87 -4.12
N GLU A 281 7.76 -8.65 -4.64
CA GLU A 281 8.73 -8.33 -5.71
C GLU A 281 10.14 -8.06 -5.13
N VAL A 282 10.21 -7.45 -3.94
CA VAL A 282 11.49 -7.12 -3.27
C VAL A 282 12.22 -8.39 -2.81
N PHE A 283 11.56 -9.29 -2.06
CA PHE A 283 12.22 -10.47 -1.49
C PHE A 283 13.00 -11.35 -2.48
N PRO A 284 12.43 -11.76 -3.63
CA PRO A 284 13.14 -12.64 -4.56
C PRO A 284 14.36 -11.99 -5.22
N VAL A 285 14.32 -10.66 -5.45
CA VAL A 285 15.47 -9.92 -6.00
C VAL A 285 16.64 -9.93 -5.02
N PHE A 286 16.40 -9.50 -3.78
CA PHE A 286 17.47 -9.40 -2.77
C PHE A 286 17.87 -10.75 -2.16
N SER A 287 17.02 -11.77 -2.26
CA SER A 287 17.36 -13.15 -1.86
C SER A 287 18.00 -13.95 -3.01
N ARG A 288 17.98 -13.43 -4.24
CA ARG A 288 18.48 -14.07 -5.48
C ARG A 288 17.86 -15.45 -5.71
N LYS A 289 16.57 -15.59 -5.42
CA LYS A 289 15.82 -16.86 -5.45
C LYS A 289 14.38 -16.61 -5.94
N PRO A 290 13.75 -17.57 -6.65
CA PRO A 290 12.33 -17.47 -6.96
C PRO A 290 11.47 -17.31 -5.71
N LEU A 291 10.30 -16.70 -5.90
CA LEU A 291 9.28 -16.59 -4.86
C LEU A 291 8.79 -17.99 -4.47
N PHE A 292 8.95 -18.36 -3.21
CA PHE A 292 8.53 -19.66 -2.72
C PHE A 292 7.01 -19.77 -2.75
N GLY A 293 6.48 -20.80 -3.41
CA GLY A 293 5.05 -21.09 -3.46
C GLY A 293 4.22 -20.03 -4.19
N TYR A 294 4.68 -19.54 -5.34
CA TYR A 294 4.01 -18.55 -6.18
C TYR A 294 2.50 -18.81 -6.39
N ALA A 295 2.10 -20.03 -6.78
CA ALA A 295 0.68 -20.37 -6.94
C ALA A 295 -0.09 -20.30 -5.60
N GLY A 296 0.54 -20.76 -4.52
CA GLY A 296 -0.03 -20.67 -3.17
C GLY A 296 -0.29 -19.23 -2.74
N LEU A 297 0.61 -18.29 -3.10
CA LEU A 297 0.41 -16.86 -2.85
C LEU A 297 -0.79 -16.28 -3.60
N ILE A 298 -1.02 -16.70 -4.86
CA ILE A 298 -2.18 -16.29 -5.67
C ILE A 298 -3.47 -16.79 -5.03
N PHE A 299 -3.55 -18.07 -4.70
CA PHE A 299 -4.74 -18.64 -4.04
C PHE A 299 -4.98 -18.02 -2.67
N ALA A 300 -3.93 -17.72 -1.91
CA ALA A 300 -4.04 -16.97 -0.66
C ALA A 300 -4.59 -15.55 -0.87
N THR A 301 -4.16 -14.84 -1.93
CA THR A 301 -4.74 -13.53 -2.29
C THR A 301 -6.24 -13.64 -2.57
N LEU A 302 -6.65 -14.62 -3.39
CA LEU A 302 -8.05 -14.83 -3.74
C LEU A 302 -8.90 -15.21 -2.52
N ALA A 303 -8.37 -16.06 -1.65
CA ALA A 303 -9.04 -16.45 -0.40
C ALA A 303 -9.24 -15.25 0.53
N ILE A 304 -8.23 -14.39 0.70
CA ILE A 304 -8.37 -13.14 1.48
C ILE A 304 -9.46 -12.26 0.90
N ALA A 305 -9.48 -12.06 -0.42
CA ALA A 305 -10.48 -11.22 -1.05
C ALA A 305 -11.91 -11.75 -0.86
N ALA A 306 -12.12 -13.06 -1.08
CA ALA A 306 -13.42 -13.68 -0.85
C ALA A 306 -13.88 -13.59 0.62
N LEU A 307 -12.97 -13.89 1.56
CA LEU A 307 -13.27 -13.81 2.99
C LEU A 307 -13.50 -12.37 3.45
N SER A 308 -12.78 -11.39 2.90
CA SER A 308 -12.91 -9.98 3.29
C SER A 308 -14.35 -9.46 3.12
N MET A 309 -15.05 -9.91 2.09
CA MET A 309 -16.45 -9.57 1.83
C MET A 309 -17.44 -10.19 2.85
N ALA A 310 -16.99 -11.15 3.66
CA ALA A 310 -17.84 -11.94 4.56
C ALA A 310 -17.55 -11.74 6.06
N VAL A 311 -16.65 -10.83 6.44
CA VAL A 311 -16.19 -10.66 7.83
C VAL A 311 -16.44 -9.28 8.43
N TRP A 312 -17.07 -8.37 7.68
CA TRP A 312 -17.11 -6.95 8.01
C TRP A 312 -17.63 -6.60 9.42
N ALA A 313 -18.58 -7.38 9.93
CA ALA A 313 -19.26 -7.04 11.18
C ALA A 313 -18.45 -7.38 12.44
N HIS A 314 -17.18 -7.81 12.31
CA HIS A 314 -16.29 -7.85 13.46
C HIS A 314 -16.00 -6.47 14.07
N HIS A 315 -16.20 -5.39 13.31
CA HIS A 315 -16.10 -4.03 13.82
C HIS A 315 -17.31 -3.61 14.66
N MET A 316 -18.30 -4.50 14.80
CA MET A 316 -19.59 -4.24 15.43
C MET A 316 -19.86 -5.17 16.62
N PHE A 317 -18.84 -5.88 17.14
CA PHE A 317 -19.04 -6.86 18.21
C PHE A 317 -19.69 -6.25 19.46
N VAL A 318 -19.29 -5.03 19.85
CA VAL A 318 -19.84 -4.33 21.02
C VAL A 318 -21.24 -3.73 20.81
N THR A 319 -21.79 -3.79 19.59
CA THR A 319 -23.13 -3.23 19.31
C THR A 319 -24.27 -4.10 19.83
N GLY A 320 -24.01 -5.39 20.07
CA GLY A 320 -25.05 -6.38 20.39
C GLY A 320 -25.99 -6.72 19.22
N ALA A 321 -25.73 -6.22 18.00
CA ALA A 321 -26.63 -6.31 16.85
C ALA A 321 -26.14 -7.25 15.73
N VAL A 322 -25.17 -8.14 16.02
CA VAL A 322 -24.53 -9.00 15.01
C VAL A 322 -24.45 -10.46 15.44
N LEU A 323 -24.36 -11.36 14.45
CA LEU A 323 -24.16 -12.79 14.69
C LEU A 323 -22.70 -13.08 15.09
N LEU A 324 -22.38 -12.90 16.38
CA LEU A 324 -21.01 -12.96 16.90
C LEU A 324 -20.22 -14.22 16.49
N PRO A 325 -20.75 -15.46 16.63
CA PRO A 325 -19.96 -16.66 16.33
C PRO A 325 -19.55 -16.75 14.87
N PHE A 326 -20.42 -16.33 13.95
CA PHE A 326 -20.14 -16.34 12.52
C PHE A 326 -19.01 -15.36 12.18
N PHE A 327 -19.14 -14.10 12.58
CA PHE A 327 -18.15 -13.07 12.26
C PHE A 327 -16.83 -13.31 12.97
N SER A 328 -16.83 -13.83 14.20
CA SER A 328 -15.62 -14.23 14.91
C SER A 328 -14.89 -15.38 14.18
N PHE A 329 -15.61 -16.47 13.86
CA PHE A 329 -15.02 -17.61 13.14
C PHE A 329 -14.44 -17.22 11.78
N MET A 330 -15.21 -16.48 10.97
CA MET A 330 -14.77 -16.05 9.65
C MET A 330 -13.58 -15.10 9.73
N THR A 331 -13.50 -14.26 10.78
CA THR A 331 -12.34 -13.40 11.02
C THR A 331 -11.11 -14.19 11.43
N PHE A 332 -11.22 -15.28 12.20
CA PHE A 332 -10.08 -16.18 12.40
C PHE A 332 -9.62 -16.82 11.09
N LEU A 333 -10.57 -17.19 10.22
CA LEU A 333 -10.28 -17.87 8.96
C LEU A 333 -9.44 -16.99 8.01
N ILE A 334 -9.62 -15.66 8.03
CA ILE A 334 -8.82 -14.75 7.17
C ILE A 334 -7.34 -14.66 7.59
N ALA A 335 -7.04 -14.99 8.85
CA ALA A 335 -5.65 -15.03 9.33
C ALA A 335 -4.86 -16.18 8.68
N VAL A 336 -5.52 -17.26 8.27
CA VAL A 336 -4.89 -18.44 7.66
C VAL A 336 -4.21 -18.12 6.32
N PRO A 337 -4.89 -17.59 5.28
CA PRO A 337 -4.23 -17.26 4.03
C PRO A 337 -3.19 -16.14 4.19
N THR A 338 -3.37 -15.23 5.16
CA THR A 338 -2.35 -14.23 5.50
C THR A 338 -1.10 -14.90 6.09
N GLY A 339 -1.27 -15.88 6.99
CA GLY A 339 -0.19 -16.69 7.54
C GLY A 339 0.57 -17.47 6.47
N VAL A 340 -0.14 -18.03 5.49
CA VAL A 340 0.49 -18.67 4.31
C VAL A 340 1.45 -17.70 3.62
N LYS A 341 1.04 -16.45 3.38
CA LYS A 341 1.90 -15.42 2.78
C LYS A 341 3.18 -15.17 3.58
N PHE A 342 3.10 -15.11 4.91
CA PHE A 342 4.29 -14.99 5.76
C PHE A 342 5.26 -16.15 5.56
N PHE A 343 4.77 -17.39 5.55
CA PHE A 343 5.61 -18.56 5.29
C PHE A 343 6.20 -18.54 3.88
N ASN A 344 5.47 -18.03 2.89
CA ASN A 344 6.00 -17.84 1.55
C ASN A 344 7.16 -16.84 1.51
N TRP A 345 7.06 -15.70 2.19
CA TRP A 345 8.14 -14.72 2.25
C TRP A 345 9.36 -15.27 2.99
N ILE A 346 9.17 -15.92 4.14
CA ILE A 346 10.24 -16.59 4.89
C ILE A 346 10.90 -17.67 4.02
N GLY A 347 10.12 -18.50 3.33
CA GLY A 347 10.64 -19.53 2.41
C GLY A 347 11.38 -18.98 1.19
N THR A 348 11.04 -17.76 0.76
CA THR A 348 11.74 -17.03 -0.32
C THR A 348 13.12 -16.56 0.14
N MET A 349 13.22 -16.04 1.38
CA MET A 349 14.49 -15.65 1.97
C MET A 349 15.34 -16.86 2.39
N TRP A 350 14.70 -17.97 2.78
CA TRP A 350 15.37 -19.18 3.25
C TRP A 350 16.32 -19.77 2.20
N ARG A 351 17.59 -19.96 2.60
CA ARG A 351 18.69 -20.40 1.74
C ARG A 351 18.97 -19.48 0.54
N GLY A 352 18.45 -18.25 0.55
CA GLY A 352 18.83 -17.20 -0.39
C GLY A 352 20.18 -16.58 -0.02
N LYS A 353 20.82 -15.92 -0.99
CA LYS A 353 22.00 -15.09 -0.75
C LYS A 353 21.55 -13.66 -0.53
N MET A 354 21.13 -13.35 0.69
CA MET A 354 20.53 -12.05 1.03
C MET A 354 21.57 -10.93 1.03
N THR A 355 21.19 -9.79 0.46
CA THR A 355 21.85 -8.51 0.68
C THR A 355 20.84 -7.52 1.26
N PHE A 356 21.31 -6.59 2.08
CA PHE A 356 20.47 -5.73 2.91
C PHE A 356 20.53 -4.27 2.45
N GLU A 357 20.25 -4.03 1.17
CA GLU A 357 20.00 -2.70 0.63
C GLU A 357 18.71 -2.11 1.22
N THR A 358 18.49 -0.81 1.03
CA THR A 358 17.38 -0.08 1.67
C THR A 358 16.00 -0.71 1.40
N PRO A 359 15.63 -1.09 0.16
CA PRO A 359 14.35 -1.73 -0.10
C PRO A 359 14.12 -3.02 0.72
N MET A 360 15.15 -3.86 0.82
CA MET A 360 15.10 -5.12 1.54
C MET A 360 14.91 -4.90 3.05
N VAL A 361 15.60 -3.91 3.62
CA VAL A 361 15.47 -3.62 5.06
C VAL A 361 14.09 -3.04 5.40
N PHE A 362 13.49 -2.21 4.54
CA PHE A 362 12.11 -1.78 4.70
C PHE A 362 11.12 -2.95 4.57
N ALA A 363 11.33 -3.89 3.64
CA ALA A 363 10.51 -5.09 3.52
C ALA A 363 10.61 -6.01 4.75
N LEU A 364 11.78 -6.07 5.41
CA LEU A 364 11.95 -6.77 6.68
C LEU A 364 11.25 -6.04 7.84
N GLY A 365 11.34 -4.70 7.88
CA GLY A 365 10.56 -3.88 8.82
C GLY A 365 9.07 -4.13 8.70
N PHE A 366 8.56 -4.20 7.46
CA PHE A 366 7.18 -4.62 7.18
C PHE A 366 6.87 -5.98 7.81
N ILE A 367 7.67 -7.03 7.59
CA ILE A 367 7.40 -8.36 8.15
C ILE A 367 7.30 -8.31 9.67
N VAL A 368 8.23 -7.63 10.35
CA VAL A 368 8.25 -7.56 11.81
C VAL A 368 7.03 -6.81 12.35
N THR A 369 6.77 -5.62 11.82
CA THR A 369 5.66 -4.77 12.29
C THR A 369 4.31 -5.40 11.96
N PHE A 370 4.14 -5.92 10.74
CA PHE A 370 2.90 -6.57 10.33
C PHE A 370 2.63 -7.86 11.11
N LEU A 371 3.67 -8.61 11.52
CA LEU A 371 3.50 -9.80 12.35
C LEU A 371 2.88 -9.44 13.71
N PHE A 372 3.42 -8.44 14.41
CA PHE A 372 2.83 -7.98 15.68
C PHE A 372 1.38 -7.47 15.49
N GLY A 373 1.11 -6.76 14.40
CA GLY A 373 -0.25 -6.35 14.04
C GLY A 373 -1.19 -7.54 13.79
N GLY A 374 -0.73 -8.55 13.06
CA GLY A 374 -1.50 -9.76 12.77
C GLY A 374 -1.84 -10.55 14.04
N LEU A 375 -0.89 -10.67 14.97
CA LEU A 375 -1.10 -11.35 16.25
C LEU A 375 -2.18 -10.66 17.11
N THR A 376 -2.14 -9.33 17.18
CA THR A 376 -3.18 -8.56 17.90
C THR A 376 -4.52 -8.59 17.17
N GLY A 377 -4.54 -8.74 15.84
CA GLY A 377 -5.76 -8.94 15.06
C GLY A 377 -6.47 -10.25 15.40
N ILE A 378 -5.73 -11.32 15.61
CA ILE A 378 -6.29 -12.61 16.06
C ILE A 378 -6.90 -12.47 17.46
N MET A 379 -6.28 -11.69 18.35
CA MET A 379 -6.85 -11.43 19.67
C MET A 379 -8.20 -10.70 19.57
N MET A 380 -8.30 -9.67 18.72
CA MET A 380 -9.53 -8.90 18.51
C MET A 380 -10.61 -9.67 17.73
N ALA A 381 -10.23 -10.69 16.95
CA ALA A 381 -11.19 -11.58 16.31
C ALA A 381 -12.02 -12.38 17.33
N ALA A 382 -11.53 -12.52 18.58
CA ALA A 382 -12.26 -13.15 19.67
C ALA A 382 -13.20 -12.14 20.35
N ALA A 383 -14.51 -12.28 20.14
CA ALA A 383 -15.51 -11.37 20.72
C ALA A 383 -15.37 -11.13 22.24
N PRO A 384 -15.09 -12.14 23.09
CA PRO A 384 -14.90 -11.91 24.53
C PRO A 384 -13.72 -11.02 24.87
N ILE A 385 -12.64 -11.06 24.09
CA ILE A 385 -11.50 -10.17 24.25
C ILE A 385 -11.88 -8.79 23.72
N ASP A 386 -12.47 -8.74 22.52
CA ASP A 386 -12.86 -7.49 21.86
C ASP A 386 -13.78 -6.63 22.73
N PHE A 387 -14.70 -7.22 23.50
CA PHE A 387 -15.59 -6.45 24.39
C PHE A 387 -14.85 -5.52 25.37
N HIS A 388 -13.65 -5.90 25.84
CA HIS A 388 -12.85 -5.06 26.73
C HIS A 388 -12.03 -4.02 25.97
N ILE A 389 -11.50 -4.39 24.80
CA ILE A 389 -10.53 -3.58 24.06
C ILE A 389 -11.16 -2.77 22.93
N SER A 390 -12.43 -2.99 22.61
CA SER A 390 -13.17 -2.26 21.59
C SER A 390 -13.18 -0.78 21.92
N ASP A 391 -12.97 0.05 20.90
CA ASP A 391 -12.86 1.50 21.04
C ASP A 391 -11.82 1.99 22.07
N THR A 392 -10.81 1.18 22.40
CA THR A 392 -9.65 1.62 23.20
C THR A 392 -8.42 1.92 22.33
N TYR A 393 -7.37 2.43 22.95
CA TYR A 393 -6.06 2.57 22.32
C TYR A 393 -5.45 1.25 21.86
N PHE A 394 -5.95 0.09 22.28
CA PHE A 394 -5.49 -1.20 21.80
C PHE A 394 -5.85 -1.37 20.32
N ILE A 395 -7.07 -0.97 19.91
CA ILE A 395 -7.46 -0.96 18.50
C ILE A 395 -6.64 0.05 17.71
N VAL A 396 -6.35 1.22 18.28
CA VAL A 396 -5.50 2.21 17.62
C VAL A 396 -4.11 1.63 17.37
N ALA A 397 -3.51 1.00 18.37
CA ALA A 397 -2.20 0.35 18.26
C ALA A 397 -2.22 -0.79 17.24
N HIS A 398 -3.18 -1.71 17.34
CA HIS A 398 -3.36 -2.81 16.39
C HIS A 398 -3.44 -2.30 14.95
N PHE A 399 -4.30 -1.30 14.72
CA PHE A 399 -4.54 -0.79 13.38
C PHE A 399 -3.30 -0.08 12.84
N HIS A 400 -2.53 0.63 13.67
CA HIS A 400 -1.26 1.20 13.21
C HIS A 400 -0.21 0.12 12.96
N TYR A 401 -0.11 -0.93 13.76
CA TYR A 401 0.80 -2.05 13.48
C TYR A 401 0.46 -2.79 12.19
N THR A 402 -0.84 -3.00 11.91
CA THR A 402 -1.25 -3.64 10.65
C THR A 402 -1.12 -2.69 9.47
N LEU A 403 -1.63 -1.47 9.58
CA LEU A 403 -1.74 -0.52 8.47
C LEU A 403 -0.46 0.27 8.22
N PHE A 404 0.20 0.80 9.24
CA PHE A 404 1.48 1.51 9.05
C PHE A 404 2.56 0.53 8.59
N GLY A 405 2.60 -0.67 9.20
CA GLY A 405 3.45 -1.77 8.74
C GLY A 405 3.21 -2.06 7.25
N THR A 406 1.97 -2.36 6.89
CA THR A 406 1.63 -2.74 5.51
C THR A 406 1.79 -1.61 4.52
N ILE A 407 1.25 -0.43 4.79
CA ILE A 407 1.25 0.69 3.85
C ILE A 407 2.59 1.41 3.86
N VAL A 408 3.06 1.87 5.02
CA VAL A 408 4.16 2.83 5.07
C VAL A 408 5.51 2.16 4.86
N PHE A 409 5.82 1.08 5.58
CA PHE A 409 7.09 0.36 5.35
C PHE A 409 7.17 -0.22 3.94
N ALA A 410 6.09 -0.82 3.43
CA ALA A 410 6.11 -1.36 2.07
C ALA A 410 6.08 -0.26 0.99
N THR A 411 5.41 0.88 1.22
CA THR A 411 5.51 2.06 0.33
C THR A 411 6.96 2.49 0.23
N PHE A 412 7.67 2.63 1.36
CA PHE A 412 9.08 3.01 1.31
C PHE A 412 9.95 1.93 0.68
N ALA A 413 9.69 0.64 0.93
CA ALA A 413 10.34 -0.43 0.19
C ALA A 413 10.15 -0.26 -1.33
N GLY A 414 8.92 0.00 -1.78
CA GLY A 414 8.58 0.23 -3.19
C GLY A 414 9.20 1.51 -3.76
N VAL A 415 9.20 2.62 -3.01
CA VAL A 415 9.87 3.86 -3.41
C VAL A 415 11.36 3.58 -3.57
N TYR A 416 12.05 3.05 -2.57
CA TYR A 416 13.49 2.77 -2.69
C TYR A 416 13.79 1.77 -3.81
N PHE A 417 12.93 0.77 -4.03
CA PHE A 417 13.12 -0.25 -5.06
C PHE A 417 12.92 0.30 -6.48
N TRP A 418 11.84 1.04 -6.72
CA TRP A 418 11.48 1.52 -8.06
C TRP A 418 11.90 2.96 -8.34
N PHE A 419 12.46 3.70 -7.37
CA PHE A 419 13.00 5.05 -7.63
C PHE A 419 13.97 5.09 -8.81
N PRO A 420 15.00 4.23 -8.91
CA PRO A 420 15.87 4.24 -10.09
C PRO A 420 15.13 3.91 -11.38
N LYS A 421 14.08 3.09 -11.32
CA LYS A 421 13.21 2.83 -12.46
C LYS A 421 12.38 4.05 -12.86
N MET A 422 11.96 4.83 -11.88
CA MET A 422 11.13 6.02 -12.07
C MET A 422 11.92 7.23 -12.55
N THR A 423 13.16 7.38 -12.09
CA THR A 423 13.94 8.61 -12.29
C THR A 423 15.28 8.41 -13.00
N GLY A 424 15.72 7.17 -13.23
CA GLY A 424 17.05 6.86 -13.77
C GLY A 424 18.20 7.14 -12.80
N ARG A 425 17.94 7.26 -11.49
CA ARG A 425 18.95 7.60 -10.48
C ARG A 425 18.78 6.80 -9.21
N MET A 426 19.89 6.46 -8.54
CA MET A 426 19.88 5.77 -7.26
C MET A 426 19.60 6.72 -6.08
N LEU A 427 18.85 6.22 -5.08
CA LEU A 427 18.75 6.87 -3.77
C LEU A 427 20.00 6.60 -2.94
N ASP A 428 20.35 7.53 -2.05
CA ASP A 428 21.49 7.38 -1.14
C ASP A 428 21.17 6.32 -0.07
N GLU A 429 21.92 5.20 -0.08
CA GLU A 429 21.72 4.09 0.84
C GLU A 429 21.93 4.50 2.31
N LYS A 430 22.90 5.38 2.62
CA LYS A 430 23.17 5.78 4.03
C LYS A 430 21.98 6.57 4.59
N LEU A 431 21.46 7.50 3.80
CA LEU A 431 20.25 8.25 4.17
C LEU A 431 19.02 7.33 4.24
N GLY A 432 18.93 6.33 3.35
CA GLY A 432 17.90 5.30 3.37
C GLY A 432 17.90 4.48 4.67
N LYS A 433 19.08 4.07 5.14
CA LYS A 433 19.22 3.36 6.43
C LYS A 433 18.93 4.24 7.63
N LEU A 434 19.35 5.51 7.61
CA LEU A 434 19.01 6.46 8.66
C LEU A 434 17.49 6.65 8.76
N HIS A 435 16.84 6.86 7.62
CA HIS A 435 15.38 6.94 7.54
C HIS A 435 14.73 5.69 8.14
N PHE A 436 15.16 4.49 7.71
CA PHE A 436 14.62 3.23 8.22
C PHE A 436 14.70 3.13 9.74
N TRP A 437 15.88 3.36 10.34
CA TRP A 437 16.06 3.14 11.77
C TRP A 437 15.30 4.15 12.62
N LEU A 438 15.26 5.42 12.22
CA LEU A 438 14.44 6.42 12.89
C LEU A 438 12.96 6.06 12.82
N MET A 439 12.48 5.63 11.64
CA MET A 439 11.10 5.20 11.46
C MET A 439 10.79 3.96 12.31
N PHE A 440 11.64 2.93 12.24
CA PHE A 440 11.42 1.67 12.91
C PHE A 440 11.38 1.84 14.43
N ILE A 441 12.34 2.57 14.99
CA ILE A 441 12.40 2.85 16.43
C ILE A 441 11.24 3.76 16.81
N GLY A 442 11.04 4.89 16.12
CA GLY A 442 9.96 5.83 16.42
C GLY A 442 8.57 5.19 16.37
N PHE A 443 8.31 4.34 15.37
CA PHE A 443 7.06 3.61 15.23
C PHE A 443 6.80 2.68 16.42
N HIS A 444 7.77 1.81 16.77
CA HIS A 444 7.59 0.88 17.89
C HIS A 444 7.48 1.65 19.21
N THR A 445 8.30 2.67 19.44
CA THR A 445 8.17 3.53 20.64
C THR A 445 6.79 4.19 20.73
N THR A 446 6.20 4.57 19.59
CA THR A 446 4.87 5.19 19.55
C THR A 446 3.76 4.22 19.92
N PHE A 447 3.65 3.12 19.17
CA PHE A 447 2.44 2.32 19.15
C PHE A 447 2.53 1.07 20.02
N LEU A 448 3.74 0.60 20.34
CA LEU A 448 3.89 -0.59 21.20
C LEU A 448 3.18 -0.31 22.53
N VAL A 449 3.56 0.79 23.20
CA VAL A 449 3.01 1.23 24.50
C VAL A 449 1.50 1.46 24.49
N GLN A 450 0.90 1.77 23.32
CA GLN A 450 -0.53 2.00 23.21
C GLN A 450 -1.37 0.72 23.39
N HIS A 451 -0.80 -0.48 23.17
CA HIS A 451 -1.48 -1.72 23.52
C HIS A 451 -1.71 -1.82 25.04
N TRP A 452 -0.70 -1.50 25.86
CA TRP A 452 -0.87 -1.45 27.32
C TRP A 452 -1.82 -0.34 27.73
N LEU A 453 -1.72 0.83 27.12
CA LEU A 453 -2.60 1.97 27.37
C LEU A 453 -4.08 1.61 27.14
N GLY A 454 -4.38 0.97 26.02
CA GLY A 454 -5.74 0.52 25.70
C GLY A 454 -6.22 -0.60 26.62
N ASN A 455 -5.34 -1.55 26.95
CA ASN A 455 -5.66 -2.62 27.89
C ASN A 455 -5.96 -2.10 29.32
N GLN A 456 -5.34 -0.98 29.72
CA GLN A 456 -5.62 -0.28 30.97
C GLN A 456 -6.94 0.53 30.94
N GLY A 457 -7.61 0.61 29.78
CA GLY A 457 -8.92 1.25 29.65
C GLY A 457 -8.91 2.65 29.04
N MET A 458 -7.79 3.14 28.48
CA MET A 458 -7.81 4.40 27.76
C MET A 458 -8.60 4.25 26.46
N ALA A 459 -9.80 4.86 26.43
CA ALA A 459 -10.64 4.93 25.25
C ALA A 459 -9.98 5.77 24.14
N ARG A 460 -10.23 5.41 22.88
CA ARG A 460 -9.79 6.22 21.72
C ARG A 460 -10.67 7.46 21.58
N ARG A 461 -10.16 8.48 20.86
CA ARG A 461 -10.87 9.74 20.57
C ARG A 461 -11.12 10.64 21.79
N TYR A 462 -10.42 10.40 22.90
CA TYR A 462 -10.42 11.30 24.05
C TYR A 462 -9.36 12.37 23.83
N ALA A 463 -9.75 13.64 23.96
CA ALA A 463 -8.86 14.79 23.82
C ALA A 463 -8.03 15.03 25.08
N ASP A 464 -8.51 14.59 26.25
CA ASP A 464 -7.87 14.73 27.55
C ASP A 464 -8.04 13.45 28.39
N TYR A 465 -7.21 13.29 29.41
CA TYR A 465 -7.24 12.25 30.43
C TYR A 465 -6.82 12.81 31.80
N LEU A 466 -7.22 12.17 32.89
CA LEU A 466 -6.90 12.66 34.23
C LEU A 466 -5.55 12.12 34.72
N ALA A 467 -4.88 12.89 35.58
CA ALA A 467 -3.66 12.42 36.24
C ALA A 467 -3.89 11.15 37.09
N THR A 468 -5.10 10.99 37.64
CA THR A 468 -5.52 9.82 38.43
C THR A 468 -5.66 8.54 37.61
N ASP A 469 -5.80 8.65 36.28
CA ASP A 469 -5.96 7.49 35.40
C ASP A 469 -4.64 6.73 35.19
N ASN A 470 -3.50 7.34 35.57
CA ASN A 470 -2.15 6.78 35.42
C ASN A 470 -1.72 6.49 33.97
N PHE A 471 -2.31 7.19 32.98
CA PHE A 471 -1.97 7.06 31.55
C PHE A 471 -0.76 7.91 31.12
N THR A 472 -0.31 8.86 31.95
CA THR A 472 0.65 9.90 31.57
C THR A 472 1.95 9.36 31.00
N VAL A 473 2.61 8.41 31.66
CA VAL A 473 3.93 7.92 31.25
C VAL A 473 3.88 7.25 29.88
N LEU A 474 2.87 6.40 29.64
CA LEU A 474 2.71 5.70 28.37
C LEU A 474 2.36 6.67 27.23
N ASN A 475 1.56 7.70 27.52
CA ASN A 475 1.29 8.78 26.56
C ASN A 475 2.55 9.59 26.21
N GLN A 476 3.37 9.94 27.20
CA GLN A 476 4.63 10.65 26.98
C GLN A 476 5.60 9.85 26.10
N ILE A 477 5.76 8.54 26.38
CA ILE A 477 6.58 7.65 25.55
C ILE A 477 6.02 7.60 24.12
N SER A 478 4.71 7.42 23.99
CA SER A 478 4.04 7.36 22.69
C SER A 478 4.25 8.64 21.88
N THR A 479 4.15 9.80 22.53
CA THR A 479 4.38 11.11 21.91
C THR A 479 5.84 11.30 21.50
N ILE A 480 6.82 10.96 22.36
CA ILE A 480 8.24 11.00 21.98
C ILE A 480 8.52 10.14 20.74
N GLY A 481 8.00 8.91 20.72
CA GLY A 481 8.07 8.04 19.55
C GLY A 481 7.47 8.69 18.30
N SER A 482 6.34 9.39 18.45
CA SER A 482 5.62 10.01 17.32
C SER A 482 6.44 11.14 16.71
N PHE A 483 7.11 11.94 17.53
CA PHE A 483 8.00 13.00 17.05
C PHE A 483 9.28 12.43 16.41
N ILE A 484 9.83 11.32 16.92
CA ILE A 484 10.91 10.60 16.24
C ILE A 484 10.46 10.13 14.84
N LEU A 485 9.23 9.62 14.74
CA LEU A 485 8.63 9.20 13.46
C LEU A 485 8.44 10.38 12.50
N GLY A 486 8.03 11.55 12.99
CA GLY A 486 7.97 12.78 12.22
C GLY A 486 9.35 13.21 11.71
N ILE A 487 10.38 13.16 12.57
CA ILE A 487 11.78 13.47 12.20
C ILE A 487 12.32 12.47 11.18
N ALA A 488 11.89 11.20 11.22
CA ALA A 488 12.31 10.18 10.25
C ALA A 488 11.99 10.57 8.79
N MET A 489 11.02 11.46 8.56
CA MET A 489 10.69 11.94 7.22
C MET A 489 11.73 12.91 6.65
N LEU A 490 12.52 13.58 7.50
CA LEU A 490 13.51 14.56 7.04
C LEU A 490 14.64 13.90 6.22
N PRO A 491 15.29 12.80 6.66
CA PRO A 491 16.23 12.07 5.82
C PRO A 491 15.61 11.56 4.52
N PHE A 492 14.34 11.13 4.53
CA PHE A 492 13.65 10.67 3.32
C PHE A 492 13.48 11.79 2.29
N ILE A 493 12.90 12.91 2.70
CA ILE A 493 12.66 14.08 1.84
C ILE A 493 14.00 14.57 1.26
N TRP A 494 15.01 14.69 2.12
CA TRP A 494 16.34 15.10 1.68
C TRP A 494 16.95 14.12 0.67
N ASN A 495 16.81 12.81 0.91
CA ASN A 495 17.31 11.78 0.00
C ASN A 495 16.64 11.87 -1.37
N VAL A 496 15.30 11.99 -1.42
CA VAL A 496 14.56 12.16 -2.69
C VAL A 496 15.01 13.41 -3.44
N ILE A 497 15.09 14.56 -2.77
CA ILE A 497 15.50 15.83 -3.40
C ILE A 497 16.94 15.76 -3.90
N LYS A 498 17.87 15.28 -3.07
CA LYS A 498 19.29 15.14 -3.40
C LYS A 498 19.47 14.17 -4.56
N SER A 499 18.89 12.98 -4.48
CA SER A 499 19.09 11.93 -5.47
C SER A 499 18.38 12.19 -6.79
N TRP A 500 17.24 12.86 -6.78
CA TRP A 500 16.57 13.25 -8.03
C TRP A 500 17.44 14.21 -8.87
N ARG A 501 18.20 15.10 -8.22
CA ARG A 501 19.07 16.08 -8.90
C ARG A 501 20.50 15.59 -9.11
N TYR A 502 21.08 14.92 -8.13
CA TYR A 502 22.51 14.62 -8.03
C TYR A 502 22.82 13.15 -7.74
N GLY A 503 21.79 12.29 -7.68
CA GLY A 503 21.99 10.86 -7.44
C GLY A 503 22.74 10.19 -8.58
N GLU A 504 23.42 9.10 -8.26
CA GLU A 504 24.15 8.26 -9.22
C GLU A 504 23.21 7.85 -10.37
N ILE A 505 23.69 8.06 -11.60
CA ILE A 505 22.91 7.78 -12.81
C ILE A 505 22.91 6.28 -13.07
N VAL A 506 21.73 5.73 -13.32
CA VAL A 506 21.57 4.34 -13.73
C VAL A 506 21.66 4.26 -15.25
N THR A 507 22.63 3.49 -15.76
CA THR A 507 22.85 3.26 -17.19
C THR A 507 22.37 1.88 -17.65
N VAL A 508 21.87 1.06 -16.73
CA VAL A 508 21.43 -0.32 -16.98
C VAL A 508 19.93 -0.50 -16.76
N ASP A 509 19.34 -1.53 -17.36
CA ASP A 509 17.91 -1.85 -17.22
C ASP A 509 17.55 -2.30 -15.78
N ASP A 510 18.46 -3.05 -15.15
CA ASP A 510 18.31 -3.62 -13.81
C ASP A 510 19.45 -3.19 -12.87
N PRO A 511 19.27 -2.11 -12.09
CA PRO A 511 20.26 -1.64 -11.12
C PRO A 511 20.41 -2.57 -9.91
N TRP A 512 19.46 -3.48 -9.66
CA TRP A 512 19.52 -4.42 -8.54
C TRP A 512 20.13 -5.78 -8.92
N GLY A 513 20.31 -6.02 -10.22
CA GLY A 513 21.00 -7.16 -10.81
C GLY A 513 20.27 -8.50 -10.75
N ALA A 514 19.16 -8.62 -10.02
CA ALA A 514 18.40 -9.87 -9.94
C ALA A 514 16.89 -9.66 -10.17
N GLY A 515 16.54 -8.62 -10.92
CA GLY A 515 15.18 -8.26 -11.31
C GLY A 515 14.46 -9.42 -11.99
N ASN A 516 13.19 -9.61 -11.60
CA ASN A 516 12.42 -10.80 -12.00
C ASN A 516 11.45 -10.50 -13.15
N SER A 517 10.59 -9.54 -12.89
CA SER A 517 9.44 -9.16 -13.71
C SER A 517 9.85 -8.22 -14.84
N LEU A 518 8.96 -8.07 -15.84
CA LEU A 518 9.26 -7.41 -17.12
C LEU A 518 9.69 -5.96 -17.01
N GLU A 519 9.33 -5.24 -15.94
CA GLU A 519 9.81 -3.89 -15.74
C GLU A 519 11.33 -3.83 -15.73
N TRP A 520 12.02 -4.87 -15.25
CA TRP A 520 13.48 -4.89 -15.21
C TRP A 520 14.14 -5.26 -16.56
N ALA A 521 13.36 -5.44 -17.63
CA ALA A 521 13.85 -5.73 -18.99
C ALA A 521 13.73 -4.53 -19.95
N THR A 522 13.61 -3.31 -19.40
CA THR A 522 13.59 -2.06 -20.17
C THR A 522 14.45 -1.02 -19.47
N SER A 523 14.78 0.07 -20.15
CA SER A 523 15.62 1.17 -19.63
C SER A 523 15.09 1.81 -18.34
N CYS A 524 15.98 2.53 -17.65
CA CYS A 524 15.70 3.35 -16.46
C CYS A 524 16.02 4.83 -16.77
N PRO A 525 15.02 5.74 -16.92
CA PRO A 525 13.58 5.50 -16.94
C PRO A 525 13.08 4.90 -18.26
N PRO A 526 11.93 4.19 -18.27
CA PRO A 526 11.37 3.59 -19.49
C PRO A 526 10.95 4.61 -20.56
N PRO A 527 10.97 4.24 -21.86
CA PRO A 527 10.46 5.08 -22.94
C PRO A 527 8.94 5.31 -22.83
N ARG A 528 8.39 6.23 -23.65
CA ARG A 528 6.98 6.64 -23.60
C ARG A 528 5.98 5.46 -23.64
N HIS A 529 6.26 4.45 -24.45
CA HIS A 529 5.45 3.22 -24.59
C HIS A 529 6.10 1.99 -23.96
N ASN A 530 6.90 2.21 -22.90
CA ASN A 530 7.47 1.22 -21.98
C ASN A 530 8.57 0.31 -22.55
N PHE A 531 8.42 -0.22 -23.75
CA PHE A 531 9.34 -1.19 -24.33
C PHE A 531 9.69 -0.84 -25.77
N VAL A 532 10.98 -0.92 -26.11
CA VAL A 532 11.44 -0.92 -27.51
C VAL A 532 11.28 -2.32 -28.10
N THR A 533 11.65 -3.34 -27.33
CA THR A 533 11.46 -4.76 -27.63
C THR A 533 10.99 -5.48 -26.37
N LEU A 534 10.20 -6.54 -26.53
CA LEU A 534 9.76 -7.39 -25.42
C LEU A 534 10.56 -8.70 -25.41
N PRO A 535 11.07 -9.14 -24.24
CA PRO A 535 11.69 -10.45 -24.14
C PRO A 535 10.66 -11.57 -24.27
N ARG A 536 11.11 -12.76 -24.64
CA ARG A 536 10.22 -13.93 -24.74
C ARG A 536 9.85 -14.44 -23.35
N ILE A 537 8.56 -14.36 -23.01
CA ILE A 537 8.04 -14.74 -21.69
C ILE A 537 7.79 -16.26 -21.63
N ARG A 538 8.49 -16.95 -20.72
CA ARG A 538 8.39 -18.42 -20.55
C ARG A 538 8.08 -18.87 -19.12
N SER A 539 8.31 -18.01 -18.13
CA SER A 539 8.06 -18.25 -16.71
C SER A 539 7.53 -16.97 -16.03
N GLU A 540 7.40 -17.01 -14.71
CA GLU A 540 7.06 -15.89 -13.84
C GLU A 540 8.22 -14.88 -13.63
N ARG A 541 9.43 -15.17 -14.14
CA ARG A 541 10.63 -14.31 -13.99
C ARG A 541 11.28 -13.98 -15.35
N PRO A 542 10.57 -13.33 -16.29
CA PRO A 542 11.05 -13.15 -17.66
C PRO A 542 12.29 -12.25 -17.78
N ALA A 543 12.47 -11.22 -16.95
CA ALA A 543 13.67 -10.38 -16.98
C ALA A 543 14.89 -11.15 -16.45
N PHE A 544 14.69 -11.98 -15.42
CA PHE A 544 15.75 -12.84 -14.90
C PHE A 544 16.22 -13.86 -15.94
N GLU A 545 15.30 -14.50 -16.68
CA GLU A 545 15.67 -15.42 -17.77
C GLU A 545 16.38 -14.71 -18.94
N LEU A 546 16.03 -13.45 -19.21
CA LEU A 546 16.70 -12.62 -20.22
C LEU A 546 18.15 -12.33 -19.83
N HIS A 547 18.38 -11.87 -18.60
CA HIS A 547 19.71 -11.49 -18.10
C HIS A 547 20.58 -12.70 -17.74
N TYR A 548 19.95 -13.83 -17.38
CA TYR A 548 20.64 -15.07 -17.00
C TYR A 548 20.16 -16.29 -17.81
N PRO A 549 20.40 -16.34 -19.15
CA PRO A 549 19.92 -17.44 -19.98
C PRO A 549 20.43 -18.81 -19.52
N HIS A 550 21.68 -18.87 -19.05
CA HIS A 550 22.34 -20.06 -18.52
C HIS A 550 21.68 -20.62 -17.25
N MET A 551 20.88 -19.84 -16.54
CA MET A 551 20.16 -20.28 -15.33
C MET A 551 18.81 -20.93 -15.65
N SER A 552 18.31 -20.84 -16.89
CA SER A 552 16.96 -21.29 -17.26
C SER A 552 16.73 -22.79 -17.00
N GLU A 553 17.71 -23.62 -17.32
CA GLU A 553 17.62 -25.07 -17.11
C GLU A 553 17.61 -25.41 -15.62
N ARG A 554 18.54 -24.80 -14.87
CA ARG A 554 18.62 -24.96 -13.41
C ARG A 554 17.34 -24.53 -12.72
N MET A 555 16.78 -23.37 -13.09
CA MET A 555 15.53 -22.86 -12.52
C MET A 555 14.37 -23.85 -12.71
N ARG A 556 14.28 -24.49 -13.87
CA ARG A 556 13.23 -25.48 -14.16
C ARG A 556 13.46 -26.79 -13.41
N ALA A 557 14.71 -27.25 -13.33
CA ALA A 557 15.06 -28.48 -12.60
C ALA A 557 14.80 -28.32 -11.10
N GLU A 558 15.16 -27.17 -10.52
CA GLU A 558 15.01 -26.88 -9.09
C GLU A 558 13.57 -26.51 -8.70
N ALA A 559 12.71 -26.10 -9.65
CA ALA A 559 11.31 -25.75 -9.38
C ALA A 559 10.45 -26.93 -8.91
N HIS A 560 10.85 -28.17 -9.18
CA HIS A 560 10.05 -29.39 -8.95
C HIS A 560 10.54 -30.30 -7.82
N VAL A 561 11.42 -29.82 -6.95
CA VAL A 561 11.91 -30.62 -5.80
C VAL A 561 10.81 -30.69 -4.73
N GLY A 562 9.80 -31.52 -5.00
CA GLY A 562 8.62 -31.75 -4.15
C GLY A 562 7.57 -32.70 -4.74
N GLY A 563 7.64 -33.09 -6.02
CA GLY A 563 6.66 -33.99 -6.63
C GLY A 563 7.20 -34.80 -7.81
N ARG A 564 7.25 -36.12 -7.64
CA ARG A 564 7.46 -37.20 -8.66
C ARG A 564 8.70 -37.18 -9.57
N ALA A 565 9.41 -36.07 -9.77
CA ALA A 565 10.59 -36.06 -10.65
C ALA A 565 11.78 -36.86 -10.08
N ALA A 566 11.90 -36.98 -8.76
CA ALA A 566 12.94 -37.81 -8.13
C ALA A 566 12.72 -39.33 -8.33
N ALA A 567 11.57 -39.76 -8.88
CA ALA A 567 11.30 -41.15 -9.20
C ALA A 567 11.73 -41.54 -10.62
N GLN A 568 12.21 -40.60 -11.44
CA GLN A 568 12.71 -40.86 -12.78
C GLN A 568 14.14 -40.34 -12.89
N ASP A 569 15.07 -41.26 -12.67
CA ASP A 569 16.51 -41.18 -12.94
C ASP A 569 17.45 -40.62 -11.83
N PRO A 570 18.00 -41.52 -10.99
CA PRO A 570 19.07 -41.20 -10.03
C PRO A 570 20.38 -40.72 -10.66
N ALA A 571 20.60 -40.89 -11.98
CA ALA A 571 21.85 -40.50 -12.64
C ALA A 571 21.93 -38.99 -12.95
N ALA A 572 20.79 -38.34 -13.22
CA ALA A 572 20.74 -36.92 -13.58
C ALA A 572 21.09 -35.97 -12.41
N VAL A 573 20.89 -36.40 -11.16
CA VAL A 573 21.16 -35.58 -9.97
C VAL A 573 22.67 -35.57 -9.62
N LYS A 574 23.44 -36.59 -10.02
CA LYS A 574 24.89 -36.64 -9.78
C LYS A 574 25.70 -35.81 -10.78
N ASP A 575 25.29 -35.78 -12.05
CA ASP A 575 26.05 -35.12 -13.13
C ASP A 575 26.07 -33.58 -12.97
N VAL A 576 25.04 -32.99 -12.35
CA VAL A 576 24.98 -31.53 -12.08
C VAL A 576 25.84 -31.13 -10.87
N ALA A 577 26.03 -32.02 -9.90
CA ALA A 577 26.86 -31.75 -8.72
C ALA A 577 28.36 -31.80 -9.05
N GLU A 578 28.78 -32.67 -9.96
CA GLU A 578 30.21 -32.86 -10.31
C GLU A 578 30.74 -31.80 -11.31
N ARG A 579 29.88 -31.21 -12.14
CA ARG A 579 30.30 -30.14 -13.09
C ARG A 579 30.48 -28.76 -12.46
N GLY A 580 30.02 -28.56 -11.21
CA GLY A 580 30.17 -27.29 -10.49
C GLY A 580 31.53 -27.06 -9.84
N THR A 581 32.42 -28.06 -9.86
CA THR A 581 33.74 -28.02 -9.21
C THR A 581 34.85 -28.36 -10.19
N SER A 582 35.17 -27.43 -11.10
CA SER A 582 36.47 -27.45 -11.79
C SER A 582 37.01 -26.02 -11.91
N PRO A 583 38.14 -25.68 -11.26
CA PRO A 583 38.84 -24.45 -11.53
C PRO A 583 39.72 -24.65 -12.76
N GLN A 584 39.35 -24.04 -13.90
CA GLN A 584 40.27 -23.94 -15.03
C GLN A 584 41.39 -22.95 -14.66
N ARG A 585 42.56 -23.49 -14.33
CA ARG A 585 43.86 -22.85 -14.55
C ARG A 585 44.37 -23.33 -15.91
N GLY A 586 44.72 -22.38 -16.77
CA GLY A 586 45.33 -22.53 -18.07
C GLY A 586 45.47 -21.17 -18.70
#